data_AF-A0A1I7U248-F1
#
_entry.id   AF-A0A1I7U248-F1
#
_cell.length_a   1.000
_cell.length_b   1.000
_cell.length_c   1.000
_cell.angle_alpha   90.00
_cell.angle_beta   90.00
_cell.angle_gamma   90.00
#
_symmetry.space_group_name_H-M   'P 1'
#
loop_
_entity.id
_entity.type
_entity.pdbx_description
1 polymer ?
#
loop_
_entity_poly.entity_id
_entity_poly.type
_entity_poly.pdbx_seq_one_letter_code
_entity_poly.pdbx_strand_id
1 'polypeptide(L)'
;MDTEKISAHKIDLSPEDLNVFLRSWQEGKTNQKLRKIQFETCVERDVKEVLNGCGGELMDPRTAKFMFRDGYQDMWIHGGILIRRNDGRLAVIDINYYEYSTEEQNVTEQEIQKYLKVREIWNSEESSNKWNEKQFFMYIFSEI
;
A
#
# COMPACT_ATOMS: atom_id res chain seq x y z
N MET A 1 16.27 -9.99 -9.77
CA MET A 1 16.87 -9.22 -8.65
C MET A 1 16.06 -9.60 -7.41
N ASP A 2 16.72 -10.01 -6.33
CA ASP A 2 16.05 -10.41 -5.09
C ASP A 2 16.48 -9.42 -4.00
N THR A 3 15.85 -8.24 -4.03
CA THR A 3 16.15 -7.10 -3.15
C THR A 3 15.13 -7.00 -2.01
N GLU A 4 15.54 -6.45 -0.87
CA GLU A 4 14.65 -6.18 0.25
C GLU A 4 13.90 -4.86 0.11
N LYS A 5 14.47 -3.90 -0.62
CA LYS A 5 13.89 -2.56 -0.80
C LYS A 5 13.97 -2.14 -2.25
N ILE A 6 12.91 -1.52 -2.74
CA ILE A 6 12.87 -0.85 -4.05
C ILE A 6 12.38 0.57 -3.83
N SER A 7 13.14 1.54 -4.32
CA SER A 7 12.72 2.94 -4.36
C SER A 7 12.91 3.46 -5.78
N ALA A 8 11.87 4.05 -6.34
CA ALA A 8 11.91 4.65 -7.66
C ALA A 8 11.10 5.96 -7.68
N HIS A 9 11.73 7.03 -8.16
CA HIS A 9 11.16 8.37 -8.16
C HIS A 9 10.93 8.86 -9.58
N LYS A 10 9.83 9.60 -9.78
CA LYS A 10 9.42 10.14 -11.08
C LYS A 10 9.41 9.07 -12.16
N ILE A 11 8.81 7.92 -11.84
CA ILE A 11 8.66 6.84 -12.81
C ILE A 11 7.45 7.12 -13.71
N ASP A 12 7.60 6.85 -14.99
CA ASP A 12 6.53 6.97 -15.97
C ASP A 12 5.89 5.61 -16.25
N LEU A 13 5.52 4.90 -15.18
CA LEU A 13 4.77 3.65 -15.26
C LEU A 13 3.27 3.96 -15.30
N SER A 14 2.53 3.24 -16.15
CA SER A 14 1.07 3.32 -16.19
C SER A 14 0.43 2.59 -14.99
N PRO A 15 -0.88 2.77 -14.74
CA PRO A 15 -1.59 1.94 -13.77
C PRO A 15 -1.42 0.43 -14.04
N GLU A 16 -1.45 0.03 -15.30
CA GLU A 16 -1.29 -1.36 -15.74
C GLU A 16 0.12 -1.89 -15.47
N ASP A 17 1.16 -1.09 -15.70
CA ASP A 17 2.54 -1.49 -15.39
C ASP A 17 2.73 -1.76 -13.89
N LEU A 18 2.19 -0.87 -13.05
CA LEU A 18 2.19 -1.04 -11.59
C LEU A 18 1.39 -2.28 -11.19
N ASN A 19 0.24 -2.53 -11.83
CA ASN A 19 -0.56 -3.71 -11.59
C ASN A 19 0.21 -5.00 -11.95
N VAL A 20 0.85 -5.05 -13.11
CA VAL A 20 1.69 -6.19 -13.54
C VAL A 20 2.78 -6.47 -12.50
N PHE A 21 3.42 -5.44 -11.98
CA PHE A 21 4.40 -5.58 -10.91
C PHE A 21 3.77 -6.23 -9.65
N LEU A 22 2.64 -5.69 -9.18
CA LEU A 22 1.96 -6.18 -7.97
C LEU A 22 1.47 -7.62 -8.14
N ARG A 23 0.90 -7.96 -9.29
CA ARG A 23 0.46 -9.31 -9.64
C ARG A 23 1.63 -10.29 -9.70
N SER A 24 2.75 -9.88 -10.29
CA SER A 24 3.97 -10.70 -10.32
C SER A 24 4.51 -10.97 -8.90
N TRP A 25 4.46 -9.98 -8.01
CA TRP A 25 4.81 -10.17 -6.60
C TRP A 25 3.81 -11.09 -5.89
N GLN A 26 2.51 -10.89 -6.11
CA GLN A 26 1.41 -11.68 -5.54
C GLN A 26 1.48 -13.16 -5.93
N GLU A 27 1.94 -13.45 -7.15
CA GLU A 27 2.15 -14.80 -7.65
C GLU A 27 3.48 -15.43 -7.18
N GLY A 28 4.30 -14.69 -6.43
CA GLY A 28 5.59 -15.17 -5.92
C GLY A 28 6.69 -15.32 -6.98
N LYS A 29 6.47 -14.79 -8.19
CA LYS A 29 7.40 -14.90 -9.32
C LYS A 29 8.65 -14.05 -9.16
N THR A 30 8.52 -12.89 -8.49
CA THR A 30 9.61 -11.91 -8.34
C THR A 30 9.68 -11.36 -6.92
N ASN A 31 10.85 -10.80 -6.59
CA ASN A 31 11.09 -10.01 -5.37
C ASN A 31 10.66 -10.73 -4.07
N GLN A 32 11.11 -11.97 -3.90
CA GLN A 32 10.69 -12.82 -2.79
C GLN A 32 11.13 -12.26 -1.43
N LYS A 33 12.29 -11.59 -1.36
CA LYS A 33 12.79 -10.94 -0.14
C LYS A 33 12.27 -9.52 0.10
N LEU A 34 11.38 -9.00 -0.75
CA LEU A 34 10.93 -7.63 -0.66
C LEU A 34 10.23 -7.36 0.68
N ARG A 35 10.55 -6.21 1.27
CA ARG A 35 10.03 -5.72 2.55
C ARG A 35 9.45 -4.32 2.43
N LYS A 36 9.98 -3.48 1.53
CA LYS A 36 9.54 -2.11 1.33
C LYS A 36 9.60 -1.72 -0.15
N ILE A 37 8.56 -1.06 -0.63
CA ILE A 37 8.50 -0.41 -1.94
C ILE A 37 8.13 1.04 -1.74
N GLN A 38 8.84 1.91 -2.45
CA GLN A 38 8.47 3.31 -2.59
C GLN A 38 8.47 3.68 -4.07
N PHE A 39 7.28 3.81 -4.63
CA PHE A 39 7.11 4.32 -5.99
C PHE A 39 6.49 5.71 -5.95
N GLU A 40 7.11 6.63 -6.67
CA GLU A 40 6.57 7.96 -6.95
C GLU A 40 6.46 8.13 -8.46
N THR A 41 5.24 8.23 -8.96
CA THR A 41 4.95 8.37 -10.39
C THR A 41 5.01 9.83 -10.86
N CYS A 42 5.29 10.04 -12.15
CA CYS A 42 5.29 11.38 -12.75
C CYS A 42 3.92 12.07 -12.68
N VAL A 43 2.85 11.28 -12.82
CA VAL A 43 1.46 11.72 -12.79
C VAL A 43 0.66 10.83 -11.84
N GLU A 44 -0.46 11.33 -11.34
CA GLU A 44 -1.34 10.55 -10.48
C GLU A 44 -1.89 9.33 -11.21
N ARG A 45 -2.01 8.21 -10.50
CA ARG A 45 -2.56 6.95 -10.99
C ARG A 45 -3.78 6.58 -10.14
N ASP A 46 -4.80 6.05 -10.80
CA ASP A 46 -5.99 5.57 -10.11
C ASP A 46 -5.64 4.31 -9.32
N VAL A 47 -5.77 4.38 -8.00
CA VAL A 47 -5.45 3.29 -7.07
C VAL A 47 -6.32 2.06 -7.38
N LYS A 48 -7.58 2.24 -7.82
CA LYS A 48 -8.46 1.12 -8.17
C LYS A 48 -7.97 0.39 -9.41
N GLU A 49 -7.47 1.13 -10.41
CA GLU A 49 -6.89 0.54 -11.63
C GLU A 49 -5.56 -0.19 -11.29
N VAL A 50 -4.69 0.44 -10.50
CA VAL A 50 -3.41 -0.16 -10.05
C VAL A 50 -3.63 -1.46 -9.27
N LEU A 51 -4.68 -1.54 -8.45
CA LEU A 51 -4.97 -2.70 -7.61
C LEU A 51 -6.01 -3.67 -8.20
N ASN A 52 -6.38 -3.47 -9.45
CA ASN A 52 -7.38 -4.29 -10.10
C ASN A 52 -6.97 -5.78 -10.07
N GLY A 53 -7.87 -6.63 -9.58
CA GLY A 53 -7.62 -8.06 -9.44
C GLY A 53 -6.57 -8.44 -8.38
N CYS A 54 -6.03 -7.53 -7.58
CA CYS A 54 -5.09 -7.86 -6.50
C CYS A 54 -5.79 -8.33 -5.21
N GLY A 55 -7.12 -8.21 -5.13
CA GLY A 55 -7.89 -8.55 -3.93
C GLY A 55 -7.66 -7.58 -2.78
N GLY A 56 -7.58 -6.28 -3.09
CA GLY A 56 -7.32 -5.24 -2.10
C GLY A 56 -8.44 -5.09 -1.07
N GLU A 57 -8.07 -5.01 0.21
CA GLU A 57 -8.98 -4.74 1.32
C GLU A 57 -8.59 -3.42 2.00
N LEU A 58 -9.46 -2.40 1.92
CA LEU A 58 -9.24 -1.12 2.57
C LEU A 58 -9.53 -1.22 4.07
N MET A 59 -8.58 -0.80 4.90
CA MET A 59 -8.66 -0.93 6.36
C MET A 59 -8.75 0.41 7.08
N ASP A 60 -9.53 0.42 8.14
CA ASP A 60 -9.76 1.60 8.98
C ASP A 60 -8.51 1.90 9.83
N PRO A 61 -7.93 3.11 9.74
CA PRO A 61 -6.73 3.44 10.50
C PRO A 61 -6.96 3.43 12.01
N ARG A 62 -8.20 3.58 12.49
CA ARG A 62 -8.52 3.57 13.91
C ARG A 62 -8.39 2.20 14.55
N THR A 63 -8.50 1.13 13.76
CA THR A 63 -8.58 -0.25 14.28
C THR A 63 -7.53 -1.19 13.71
N ALA A 64 -7.01 -0.91 12.51
CA ALA A 64 -5.99 -1.74 11.87
C ALA A 64 -4.61 -1.11 12.06
N LYS A 65 -3.71 -1.83 12.73
CA LYS A 65 -2.33 -1.41 13.00
C LYS A 65 -1.36 -2.51 12.59
N PHE A 66 -0.29 -2.12 11.91
CA PHE A 66 0.69 -3.06 11.37
C PHE A 66 2.10 -2.61 11.74
N MET A 67 2.81 -3.43 12.49
CA MET A 67 4.19 -3.18 12.88
C MET A 67 5.16 -3.75 11.83
N PHE A 68 6.14 -2.96 11.43
CA PHE A 68 7.27 -3.42 10.63
C PHE A 68 8.58 -2.90 11.21
N ARG A 69 9.67 -3.64 10.98
CA ARG A 69 11.02 -3.17 11.31
C ARG A 69 11.62 -2.38 10.16
N ASP A 70 12.01 -1.13 10.42
CA ASP A 70 12.92 -0.37 9.56
C ASP A 70 14.27 -0.18 10.27
N GLY A 71 15.28 -0.94 9.82
CA GLY A 71 16.56 -1.01 10.51
C GLY A 71 16.41 -1.58 11.93
N TYR A 72 16.74 -0.77 12.94
CA TYR A 72 16.67 -1.12 14.36
C TYR A 72 15.42 -0.56 15.06
N GLN A 73 14.53 0.10 14.33
CA GLN A 73 13.33 0.74 14.87
C GLN A 73 12.09 -0.05 14.46
N ASP A 74 11.19 -0.22 15.42
CA ASP A 74 9.85 -0.72 15.16
C ASP A 74 8.99 0.48 14.75
N MET A 75 8.36 0.38 13.59
CA MET A 75 7.51 1.39 12.99
C MET A 75 6.13 0.81 12.75
N TRP A 76 5.13 1.67 12.70
CA TRP A 76 3.73 1.29 12.63
C TRP A 76 3.03 1.97 11.46
N ILE A 77 2.09 1.24 10.85
CA ILE A 77 1.18 1.73 9.82
C ILE A 77 -0.22 1.55 10.35
N HIS A 78 -1.01 2.62 10.31
CA HIS A 78 -2.41 2.59 10.71
C HIS A 78 -3.29 2.63 9.45
N GLY A 79 -4.08 1.57 9.24
CA GLY A 79 -4.98 1.41 8.09
C GLY A 79 -4.26 0.94 6.83
N GLY A 80 -4.60 1.55 5.70
CA GLY A 80 -4.04 1.22 4.38
C GLY A 80 -4.85 0.18 3.61
N ILE A 81 -4.29 -0.29 2.49
CA ILE A 81 -4.90 -1.34 1.66
C ILE A 81 -4.11 -2.62 1.79
N LEU A 82 -4.76 -3.69 2.22
CA LEU A 82 -4.14 -5.00 2.36
C LEU A 82 -4.22 -5.74 1.03
N ILE A 83 -3.11 -6.34 0.64
CA ILE A 83 -3.04 -7.34 -0.42
C ILE A 83 -2.27 -8.56 0.09
N ARG A 84 -2.65 -9.74 -0.38
CA ARG A 84 -2.03 -11.01 0.05
C ARG A 84 -1.38 -11.71 -1.12
N ARG A 85 -0.12 -12.12 -0.92
CA ARG A 85 0.58 -13.05 -1.80
C ARG A 85 -0.06 -14.44 -1.71
N ASN A 86 0.09 -15.25 -2.75
CA ASN A 86 -0.49 -16.60 -2.84
C ASN A 86 -0.02 -17.55 -1.73
N ASP A 87 1.13 -17.28 -1.12
CA ASP A 87 1.66 -18.05 0.01
C ASP A 87 1.26 -17.49 1.37
N GLY A 88 0.30 -16.55 1.42
CA GLY A 88 -0.23 -15.97 2.66
C GLY A 88 0.46 -14.68 3.10
N ARG A 89 1.64 -14.35 2.54
CA ARG A 89 2.41 -13.18 2.94
C ARG A 89 1.63 -11.89 2.74
N LEU A 90 1.58 -11.06 3.78
CA LEU A 90 0.79 -9.83 3.80
C LEU A 90 1.61 -8.64 3.31
N ALA A 91 0.98 -7.77 2.51
CA ALA A 91 1.47 -6.43 2.27
C ALA A 91 0.39 -5.38 2.55
N VAL A 92 0.83 -4.22 3.04
CA VAL A 92 0.00 -3.04 3.27
C VAL A 92 0.51 -1.93 2.38
N ILE A 93 -0.39 -1.36 1.58
CA ILE A 93 -0.15 -0.12 0.85
C ILE A 93 -0.62 1.02 1.74
N ASP A 94 0.32 1.87 2.13
CA ASP A 94 0.06 3.04 2.96
C ASP A 94 -0.67 4.12 2.13
N ILE A 95 -1.69 4.69 2.76
CA ILE A 95 -2.56 5.73 2.19
C ILE A 95 -2.39 7.06 2.93
N ASN A 96 -1.73 7.07 4.09
CA ASN A 96 -1.55 8.26 4.92
C ASN A 96 -0.20 8.93 4.70
N TYR A 97 0.75 8.23 4.06
CA TYR A 97 2.12 8.69 3.82
C TYR A 97 2.87 9.00 5.13
N TYR A 98 2.49 8.29 6.19
CA TYR A 98 2.97 8.53 7.53
C TYR A 98 3.20 7.22 8.26
N GLU A 99 4.43 7.05 8.73
CA GLU A 99 4.85 5.94 9.58
C GLU A 99 4.85 6.43 11.03
N TYR A 100 4.33 5.62 11.94
CA TYR A 100 4.21 5.92 13.36
C TYR A 100 5.35 5.27 14.14
N SER A 101 5.90 5.98 15.13
CA SER A 101 6.99 5.45 15.97
C SER A 101 6.50 4.59 17.15
N THR A 102 5.21 4.64 17.48
CA THR A 102 4.60 3.82 18.53
C THR A 102 3.21 3.33 18.11
N GLU A 103 2.77 2.22 18.68
CA GLU A 103 1.45 1.63 18.39
C GLU A 103 0.30 2.53 18.88
N GLU A 104 0.49 3.18 20.03
CA GLU A 104 -0.53 3.95 20.72
C GLU A 104 -0.70 5.37 20.19
N GLN A 105 0.14 5.79 19.24
CA GLN A 105 0.05 7.12 18.68
C GLN A 105 -1.31 7.28 17.98
N ASN A 106 -2.04 8.32 18.39
CA ASN A 106 -3.39 8.55 17.89
C ASN A 106 -3.38 8.90 16.41
N VAL A 107 -4.27 8.27 15.66
CA VAL A 107 -4.61 8.68 14.30
C VAL A 107 -5.25 10.06 14.37
N THR A 108 -4.81 10.96 13.51
CA THR A 108 -5.35 12.32 13.44
C THR A 108 -6.74 12.34 12.81
N GLU A 109 -7.52 13.38 13.11
CA GLU A 109 -8.82 13.58 12.46
C GLU A 109 -8.67 13.70 10.93
N GLN A 110 -7.57 14.28 10.45
CA GLN A 110 -7.31 14.41 9.02
C GLN A 110 -7.16 13.05 8.33
N GLU A 111 -6.47 12.10 8.96
CA GLU A 111 -6.33 10.73 8.44
C GLU A 111 -7.65 9.98 8.47
N ILE A 112 -8.46 10.17 9.52
CA ILE A 112 -9.82 9.58 9.60
C ILE A 112 -10.70 10.12 8.46
N GLN A 113 -10.72 11.43 8.24
CA GLN A 113 -11.48 12.05 7.16
C GLN A 113 -10.98 11.61 5.78
N LYS A 114 -9.65 11.49 5.60
CA LYS A 114 -9.07 10.93 4.37
C LYS A 114 -9.58 9.51 4.13
N TYR A 115 -9.50 8.65 5.14
CA TYR A 115 -10.00 7.27 5.07
C TYR A 115 -11.49 7.22 4.71
N LEU A 116 -12.35 8.00 5.38
CA LEU A 116 -13.79 7.99 5.11
C LEU A 116 -14.09 8.40 3.66
N LYS A 117 -13.41 9.42 3.15
CA LYS A 117 -13.54 9.86 1.76
C LYS A 117 -13.11 8.79 0.76
N VAL A 118 -11.92 8.19 0.95
CA VAL A 118 -11.45 7.15 0.01
C VAL A 118 -12.24 5.86 0.13
N ARG A 119 -12.82 5.57 1.30
CA ARG A 119 -13.74 4.45 1.51
C ARG A 119 -15.02 4.58 0.71
N GLU A 120 -15.58 5.77 0.61
CA GLU A 120 -16.75 6.02 -0.25
C GLU A 120 -16.42 5.74 -1.72
N ILE A 121 -15.27 6.20 -2.20
CA ILE A 121 -14.78 5.96 -3.58
C ILE A 121 -14.49 4.47 -3.81
N TRP A 122 -13.85 3.82 -2.83
CA TRP A 122 -13.47 2.40 -2.87
C TRP A 122 -14.68 1.49 -3.02
N ASN A 123 -15.75 1.76 -2.25
CA ASN A 123 -16.99 0.98 -2.28
C ASN A 123 -17.95 1.38 -3.40
N SER A 124 -17.65 2.46 -4.14
CA SER A 124 -18.49 2.92 -5.24
C SER A 124 -18.24 2.10 -6.51
N GLU A 125 -19.32 1.66 -7.16
CA GLU A 125 -19.29 1.09 -8.52
C GLU A 125 -19.23 2.17 -9.61
N GLU A 126 -19.38 3.45 -9.23
CA GLU A 126 -19.38 4.57 -10.15
C GLU A 126 -17.96 4.83 -10.71
N SER A 127 -17.78 4.53 -11.99
CA SER A 127 -16.48 4.65 -12.68
C SER A 127 -15.93 6.08 -12.76
N SER A 128 -16.78 7.10 -12.59
CA SER A 128 -16.35 8.50 -12.60
C SER A 128 -15.65 8.94 -11.30
N ASN A 129 -15.81 8.20 -10.20
CA ASN A 129 -15.11 8.48 -8.94
C ASN A 129 -13.72 7.86 -8.95
N LYS A 130 -12.70 8.68 -9.21
CA LYS A 130 -11.30 8.24 -9.20
C LYS A 130 -10.61 8.53 -7.88
N TRP A 131 -9.83 7.57 -7.40
CA TRP A 131 -8.88 7.80 -6.31
C TRP A 131 -7.48 7.83 -6.89
N ASN A 132 -7.01 9.05 -7.13
CA ASN A 132 -5.74 9.31 -7.78
C ASN A 132 -4.64 9.58 -6.73
N GLU A 133 -3.53 8.84 -6.82
CA GLU A 133 -2.36 9.03 -5.96
C GLU A 133 -1.07 9.03 -6.80
N LYS A 134 -0.06 9.78 -6.36
CA LYS A 134 1.29 9.75 -6.98
C LYS A 134 2.25 8.79 -6.29
N GLN A 135 1.96 8.46 -5.04
CA GLN A 135 2.87 7.73 -4.17
C GLN A 135 2.23 6.40 -3.78
N PHE A 136 2.97 5.32 -4.03
CA PHE A 136 2.60 3.96 -3.69
C PHE A 136 3.68 3.40 -2.77
N PHE A 137 3.42 3.48 -1.46
CA PHE A 137 4.31 2.95 -0.44
C PHE A 137 3.76 1.62 0.04
N MET A 138 4.50 0.55 -0.18
CA MET A 138 4.08 -0.80 0.16
C MET A 138 5.06 -1.43 1.14
N TYR A 139 4.51 -2.01 2.21
CA TYR A 139 5.27 -2.65 3.27
C TYR A 139 4.85 -4.10 3.32
N ILE A 140 5.83 -5.00 3.26
CA ILE A 140 5.60 -6.43 3.20
C ILE A 140 6.07 -7.05 4.51
N PHE A 141 5.14 -7.71 5.16
CA PHE A 141 5.33 -8.34 6.46
C PHE A 141 5.76 -9.79 6.21
N SER A 142 6.83 -10.21 6.87
CA SER A 142 7.17 -11.63 6.95
C SER A 142 6.25 -12.29 7.97
N GLU A 143 5.87 -13.56 7.77
CA GLU A 143 5.28 -14.33 8.86
C GLU A 143 6.28 -14.38 10.04
N ILE A 144 5.74 -14.29 11.26
CA ILE A 144 6.47 -14.46 12.53
C ILE A 144 6.80 -15.94 12.71
#